data_AF-A0A316WDN3-F1
#
_entry.id   AF-A0A316WDN3-F1
#
_cell.length_a   1.000
_cell.length_b   1.000
_cell.length_c   1.000
_cell.angle_alpha   90.00
_cell.angle_beta   90.00
_cell.angle_gamma   90.00
#
_symmetry.space_group_name_H-M   'P 1'
#
loop_
_entity.id
_entity.type
_entity.pdbx_description
1 polymer ?
#
loop_
_entity_poly.entity_id
_entity_poly.type
_entity_poly.pdbx_seq_one_letter_code
_entity_poly.pdbx_strand_id
1 'polypeptide(L)' 'MRKKINIKDELSYLVIFLVTKVNRGGREPGATVIVGERFVGEYNPKSNKVTFEDVNGQLWTFHVGSSCEIIERF' A
#
# COMPACT_ATOMS: atom_id res chain seq x y z
N MET A 1 -15.36 -26.78 16.35
CA MET A 1 -14.28 -26.64 15.34
C MET A 1 -13.48 -25.38 15.63
N ARG A 2 -12.23 -25.50 16.10
CA ARG A 2 -11.33 -24.35 16.25
C ARG A 2 -10.69 -24.08 14.89
N LYS A 3 -11.04 -22.97 14.23
CA LYS A 3 -10.29 -22.51 13.05
C LYS A 3 -8.85 -22.27 13.48
N LYS A 4 -7.90 -22.98 12.87
CA LYS A 4 -6.48 -22.63 12.97
C LYS A 4 -6.33 -21.30 12.25
N ILE A 5 -6.26 -20.20 13.01
CA ILE A 5 -5.88 -18.91 12.47
C ILE A 5 -4.39 -18.99 12.18
N ASN A 6 -4.02 -18.92 10.90
CA ASN A 6 -2.63 -18.85 10.49
C ASN A 6 -2.16 -17.41 10.75
N ILE A 7 -1.66 -17.14 11.95
CA ILE A 7 -1.28 -15.80 12.44
C ILE A 7 -0.31 -15.08 11.49
N LYS A 8 0.45 -15.83 10.68
CA LYS A 8 1.42 -15.30 9.72
C LYS A 8 0.80 -14.48 8.57
N ASP A 9 -0.46 -14.72 8.21
CA ASP A 9 -1.13 -14.01 7.11
C ASP A 9 -1.91 -12.77 7.59
N GLU A 10 -1.85 -12.45 8.89
CA GLU A 10 -2.59 -11.35 9.51
C GLU A 10 -1.73 -10.16 9.96
N LEU A 11 -0.40 -10.30 9.91
CA LEU A 11 0.52 -9.23 10.27
C LEU A 11 0.80 -8.37 9.04
N SER A 12 0.99 -7.08 9.25
CA SER A 12 1.46 -6.21 8.17
C SER A 12 2.86 -6.63 7.71
N TYR A 13 3.16 -6.47 6.43
CA TYR A 13 4.47 -6.78 5.86
C TYR A 13 4.81 -5.83 4.71
N LEU A 14 6.11 -5.73 4.39
CA LEU A 14 6.57 -4.89 3.28
C LEU A 14 6.26 -5.53 1.94
N VAL A 15 5.87 -4.70 0.98
CA VAL A 15 5.59 -5.09 -0.40
C VAL A 15 6.15 -4.06 -1.39
N ILE A 16 6.47 -4.53 -2.59
CA ILE A 16 6.58 -3.66 -3.76
C ILE A 16 5.19 -3.55 -4.37
N PHE A 17 4.70 -2.33 -4.58
CA PHE A 17 3.39 -2.08 -5.18
C PHE A 17 3.47 -1.10 -6.35
N LEU A 18 2.62 -1.31 -7.36
CA LEU A 18 2.37 -0.42 -8.49
C LEU A 18 1.22 0.52 -8.16
N VAL A 19 1.39 1.82 -8.35
CA VAL A 19 0.30 2.78 -8.23
C VAL A 19 -0.53 2.76 -9.51
N THR A 20 -1.80 2.38 -9.43
CA THR A 20 -2.71 2.34 -10.59
C THR A 20 -3.63 3.56 -10.65
N LYS A 21 -3.87 4.22 -9.50
CA LYS A 21 -4.71 5.41 -9.42
C LYS A 21 -4.28 6.28 -8.24
N VAL A 22 -4.30 7.60 -8.45
CA VAL A 22 -4.12 8.60 -7.40
C VAL A 22 -5.36 9.51 -7.40
N ASN A 23 -6.03 9.62 -6.27
CA ASN A 23 -7.08 10.61 -6.11
C ASN A 23 -6.43 12.01 -6.04
N ARG A 24 -6.89 12.95 -6.87
CA ARG A 24 -6.33 14.30 -6.94
C ARG A 24 -6.57 15.12 -5.66
N GLY A 25 -7.56 14.76 -4.86
CA GLY A 25 -7.82 15.39 -3.57
C GLY A 25 -6.83 14.92 -2.51
N GLY A 26 -6.11 15.86 -1.90
CA GLY A 26 -5.16 15.59 -0.82
C GLY A 26 -3.70 15.41 -1.26
N ARG A 27 -3.37 15.68 -2.52
CA ARG A 27 -1.97 15.74 -2.96
C ARG A 27 -1.35 17.06 -2.52
N GLU A 28 -0.36 17.00 -1.63
CA GLU A 28 0.37 18.20 -1.24
C GLU A 28 1.33 18.64 -2.35
N PRO A 29 1.66 19.95 -2.45
CA PRO A 29 2.70 20.41 -3.36
C PRO A 29 4.01 19.67 -3.12
N GLY A 30 4.58 19.08 -4.18
CA GLY A 30 5.82 18.30 -4.09
C GLY A 30 5.64 16.79 -3.94
N ALA A 31 4.40 16.30 -3.74
CA ALA A 31 4.11 14.87 -3.67
C ALA A 31 4.74 14.06 -4.81
N THR A 32 5.42 12.97 -4.46
CA THR A 32 6.25 12.20 -5.41
C THR A 32 5.57 10.95 -5.95
N VAL A 33 4.34 10.65 -5.50
CA VAL A 33 3.55 9.53 -6.02
C VAL A 33 3.07 9.82 -7.45
N ILE A 34 3.39 8.90 -8.35
CA ILE A 34 3.04 8.94 -9.76
C ILE A 34 2.34 7.63 -10.15
N VAL A 35 1.26 7.72 -10.94
CA VAL A 35 0.57 6.53 -11.48
C VAL A 35 1.49 5.83 -12.48
N GLY A 36 1.61 4.51 -12.38
CA GLY A 36 2.50 3.68 -13.19
C GLY A 36 3.86 3.41 -12.55
N GLU A 37 4.21 4.13 -11.48
CA GLU A 37 5.45 3.93 -10.73
C GLU A 37 5.31 2.89 -9.61
N ARG A 38 6.44 2.34 -9.19
CA ARG A 38 6.53 1.32 -8.14
C ARG A 38 7.18 1.88 -6.90
N PHE A 39 6.65 1.50 -5.74
CA PHE A 39 7.16 1.93 -4.44
C PHE A 39 7.19 0.75 -3.46
N VAL A 40 7.93 0.91 -2.38
CA VAL A 40 7.91 -0.03 -1.25
C VAL A 40 6.99 0.53 -0.18
N GLY A 41 6.03 -0.27 0.28
CA GLY A 41 5.07 0.14 1.30
C GLY A 41 4.73 -1.00 2.26
N GLU A 42 4.04 -0.67 3.34
CA GLU A 42 3.55 -1.65 4.30
C GLU A 42 2.13 -2.05 3.93
N TYR A 43 1.93 -3.33 3.60
CA TYR A 43 0.62 -3.90 3.33
C TYR A 43 0.00 -4.48 4.60
N ASN A 44 -1.24 -4.10 4.88
CA ASN A 44 -2.06 -4.65 5.95
C ASN A 44 -3.19 -5.53 5.36
N PRO A 45 -3.11 -6.87 5.51
CA PRO A 45 -4.12 -7.79 4.97
C PRO A 45 -5.52 -7.61 5.55
N LYS A 46 -5.65 -7.13 6.79
CA LYS A 46 -6.95 -6.95 7.46
C LYS A 46 -7.77 -5.83 6.85
N SER A 47 -7.10 -4.77 6.40
CA SER A 47 -7.75 -3.61 5.78
C SER A 47 -7.62 -3.60 4.25
N ASN A 48 -6.83 -4.51 3.69
CA ASN A 48 -6.49 -4.58 2.27
C ASN A 48 -5.91 -3.25 1.75
N LYS A 49 -4.99 -2.66 2.52
CA LYS A 49 -4.37 -1.36 2.25
C LYS A 49 -2.85 -1.43 2.27
N VAL A 50 -2.22 -0.65 1.41
CA VAL A 50 -0.79 -0.35 1.45
C VAL A 50 -0.60 1.08 1.93
N THR A 51 0.25 1.27 2.93
CA THR A 51 0.70 2.59 3.40
C THR A 51 2.12 2.87 2.93
N PHE A 52 2.36 4.09 2.49
CA PHE A 52 3.65 4.56 1.97
C PHE A 52 3.87 6.00 2.41
N GLU A 53 5.02 6.28 3.02
CA GLU A 53 5.44 7.65 3.31
C GLU A 53 6.36 8.11 2.18
N ASP A 54 6.01 9.22 1.53
CA ASP A 54 6.81 9.76 0.45
C ASP A 54 8.02 10.56 0.96
N VAL A 55 8.91 10.99 0.05
CA VAL A 55 10.14 11.70 0.44
C VAL A 55 9.92 13.05 1.14
N ASN A 56 8.68 13.58 1.10
CA ASN A 56 8.32 14.81 1.80
C ASN A 56 7.60 14.53 3.13
N GLY A 57 7.52 13.27 3.56
CA GLY A 57 6.82 12.87 4.78
C GLY A 57 5.29 12.77 4.62
N GLN A 58 4.77 12.87 3.39
CA GLN A 58 3.34 12.70 3.17
C GLN A 58 2.98 11.20 3.25
N LEU A 59 2.06 10.86 4.15
CA LEU A 59 1.53 9.51 4.23
C LEU A 59 0.44 9.27 3.18
N TRP A 60 0.65 8.26 2.36
CA TRP A 60 -0.27 7.77 1.35
C TRP A 60 -0.89 6.45 1.79
N THR A 61 -2.18 6.28 1.47
CA THR A 61 -2.90 5.02 1.68
C THR A 61 -3.54 4.59 0.37
N PHE A 62 -3.19 3.40 -0.09
CA PHE A 62 -3.71 2.80 -1.32
C PHE A 62 -4.51 1.53 -1.00
N HIS A 63 -5.61 1.32 -1.71
CA HIS A 63 -6.38 0.09 -1.66
C HIS A 63 -5.91 -0.87 -2.76
N VAL A 64 -5.54 -2.10 -2.36
CA VAL A 64 -5.08 -3.12 -3.31
C VAL A 64 -6.25 -3.56 -4.20
N GLY A 65 -6.02 -3.59 -5.51
CA GLY A 65 -7.02 -3.88 -6.55
C GLY A 65 -7.88 -2.67 -6.96
N SER A 66 -7.68 -1.50 -6.35
CA SER A 66 -8.44 -0.28 -6.67
C SER A 66 -7.53 0.89 -7.03
N SER A 67 -6.51 1.17 -6.21
CA SER A 67 -5.55 2.26 -6.43
C SER A 67 -4.10 1.79 -6.46
N CYS A 68 -3.84 0.54 -6.11
CA CYS A 68 -2.55 -0.11 -6.33
C CYS A 68 -2.68 -1.61 -6.60
N GLU A 69 -1.60 -2.20 -7.07
CA GLU A 69 -1.42 -3.65 -7.21
C GLU A 69 -0.12 -4.07 -6.51
N ILE A 70 -0.14 -5.19 -5.77
CA ILE A 70 1.08 -5.74 -5.16
C ILE A 70 1.83 -6.55 -6.22
N ILE A 71 3.12 -6.27 -6.39
CA ILE A 71 4.02 -6.98 -7.30
C ILE A 71 4.79 -8.07 -6.55
N GLU A 72 5.33 -7.73 -5.38
CA GLU A 72 6.23 -8.61 -4.63
C GLU A 72 6.08 -8.38 -3.12
N ARG A 73 6.35 -9.41 -2.32
CA ARG A 73 6.36 -9.37 -0.85
C ARG A 73 7.73 -9.77 -0.33
N PHE A 74 8.13 -9.19 0.80
CA PHE A 74 9.36 -9.54 1.52
C PHE A 74 9.11 -10.58 2.63
#